data_AF-A0A8B8C643-F1
#
_entry.id   AF-A0A8B8C643-F1
#
_cell.length_a   1.000
_cell.length_b   1.000
_cell.length_c   1.000
_cell.angle_alpha   90.00
_cell.angle_beta   90.00
_cell.angle_gamma   90.00
#
_symmetry.space_group_name_H-M   'P 1'
#
loop_
_entity.id
_entity.type
_entity.pdbx_description
1 polymer ?
#
loop_
_entity_poly.entity_id
_entity_poly.type
_entity_poly.pdbx_seq_one_letter_code
_entity_poly.pdbx_strand_id
1 'polypeptide(L)'
;MSKSALNDSLQCEKTSLPQPNLLPGSYQEAKAYIAPFLMPLEKYEACVNDCLLYRDQHSNLSECPVCKEPRKENGRSRKIFTYMPLGPRMARWYGTFNLCKLLYAKEIKVTQTGFLRDFTDGNICKSWYEAEHIFGDKDPELCVPLSLFTDGVNPNKNMVCQKSMWPIMLTWITLPPSIRQLLGPMLLMGIIPSGKKGAEPKSLDPYLSVVVDELLSLTEFPVYNSYHSAPMTVRVALLQYLCDIPAYSKVMHLTGHAGLRSCPYCREVGHYCKHLNKTIHISSRRFLENNHPLRNEDGFAISGKEKRGKPLPYTMEEEKQLRIEYERKPNNSQKANHQKSTGLKGHYILEKLPYHNRMQQMSADAFWRDLGQ
;
A
#
# COMPACT_ATOMS: atom_id res chain seq x y z
N MET A 1 7.51 30.40 -0.99
CA MET A 1 7.13 31.62 -0.22
C MET A 1 7.47 31.38 1.24
N SER A 2 8.19 32.28 1.90
CA SER A 2 8.48 32.18 3.34
C SER A 2 7.25 32.63 4.15
N LYS A 3 7.21 32.29 5.46
CA LYS A 3 6.15 32.77 6.36
C LYS A 3 6.13 34.29 6.47
N SER A 4 7.30 34.93 6.43
CA SER A 4 7.42 36.39 6.45
C SER A 4 6.82 37.02 5.20
N ALA A 5 7.20 36.53 4.01
CA ALA A 5 6.67 37.06 2.76
C ALA A 5 5.14 36.93 2.66
N LEU A 6 4.57 35.84 3.17
CA LEU A 6 3.11 35.66 3.22
C LEU A 6 2.44 36.61 4.22
N ASN A 7 3.06 36.87 5.38
CA ASN A 7 2.58 37.88 6.32
C ASN A 7 2.49 39.26 5.65
N ASP A 8 3.57 39.67 4.99
CA ASP A 8 3.67 41.00 4.37
C ASP A 8 2.61 41.16 3.27
N SER A 9 2.41 40.11 2.45
CA SER A 9 1.37 40.08 1.41
C SER A 9 -0.04 40.20 2.00
N LEU A 10 -0.35 39.42 3.04
CA LEU A 10 -1.66 39.43 3.70
C LEU A 10 -1.96 40.79 4.34
N GLN A 11 -0.96 41.43 4.95
CA GLN A 11 -1.10 42.78 5.49
C GLN A 11 -1.41 43.79 4.38
N CYS A 12 -0.62 43.76 3.29
CA CYS A 12 -0.83 44.66 2.17
C CYS A 12 -2.24 44.52 1.60
N GLU A 13 -2.65 43.30 1.26
CA GLU A 13 -3.99 43.03 0.70
C GLU A 13 -5.10 43.44 1.68
N LYS A 14 -4.97 43.14 2.97
CA LYS A 14 -5.98 43.49 3.98
C LYS A 14 -6.19 45.00 4.08
N THR A 15 -5.12 45.78 3.97
CA THR A 15 -5.21 47.26 3.99
C THR A 15 -5.74 47.85 2.69
N SER A 16 -5.52 47.19 1.54
CA SER A 16 -6.01 47.65 0.24
C SER A 16 -7.49 47.33 0.00
N LEU A 17 -8.06 46.34 0.68
CA LEU A 17 -9.46 45.96 0.53
C LEU A 17 -10.42 46.91 1.28
N PRO A 18 -11.61 47.23 0.70
CA PRO A 18 -12.63 48.04 1.37
C PRO A 18 -13.02 47.48 2.75
N GLN A 19 -13.28 48.36 3.72
CA GLN A 19 -13.66 47.96 5.07
C GLN A 19 -15.20 47.91 5.25
N PRO A 20 -15.72 46.93 6.04
CA PRO A 20 -14.99 45.90 6.77
C PRO A 20 -14.67 44.67 5.90
N ASN A 21 -13.42 44.20 5.92
CA ASN A 21 -13.05 42.93 5.29
C ASN A 21 -12.63 41.86 6.29
N LEU A 22 -12.86 40.59 5.92
CA LEU A 22 -12.55 39.41 6.73
C LEU A 22 -11.21 38.78 6.36
N LEU A 23 -10.39 39.44 5.52
CA LEU A 23 -9.10 38.87 5.12
C LEU A 23 -8.20 38.77 6.36
N PRO A 24 -7.52 37.63 6.58
CA PRO A 24 -6.54 37.52 7.65
C PRO A 24 -5.39 38.51 7.45
N GLY A 25 -4.95 39.18 8.52
CA GLY A 25 -3.83 40.13 8.47
C GLY A 25 -2.46 39.50 8.76
N SER A 26 -2.44 38.20 9.06
CA SER A 26 -1.22 37.46 9.34
C SER A 26 -1.38 35.99 8.94
N TYR A 27 -0.25 35.32 8.77
CA TYR A 27 -0.13 33.88 8.60
C TYR A 27 -0.79 33.11 9.74
N GLN A 28 -0.69 33.60 10.98
CA GLN A 28 -1.32 32.92 12.12
C GLN A 28 -2.84 33.01 12.03
N GLU A 29 -3.40 34.18 11.72
CA GLU A 29 -4.83 34.36 11.47
C GLU A 29 -5.28 33.52 10.28
N ALA A 30 -4.55 33.54 9.16
CA ALA A 30 -4.89 32.78 7.97
C ALA A 30 -4.86 31.29 8.25
N LYS A 31 -3.82 30.81 8.96
CA LYS A 31 -3.71 29.42 9.38
C LYS A 31 -4.85 29.03 10.30
N ALA A 32 -5.21 29.86 11.28
CA ALA A 32 -6.33 29.59 12.18
C ALA A 32 -7.67 29.56 11.42
N TYR A 33 -7.84 30.44 10.43
CA TYR A 33 -9.03 30.50 9.59
C TYR A 33 -9.21 29.24 8.74
N ILE A 34 -8.14 28.74 8.12
CA ILE A 34 -8.22 27.53 7.27
C ILE A 34 -8.15 26.22 8.07
N ALA A 35 -7.60 26.24 9.30
CA ALA A 35 -7.33 25.03 10.09
C ALA A 35 -8.54 24.08 10.23
N PRO A 36 -9.78 24.56 10.46
CA PRO A 36 -10.96 23.69 10.53
C PRO A 36 -11.28 22.95 9.22
N PHE A 37 -10.83 23.48 8.07
CA PHE A 37 -11.07 22.89 6.75
C PHE A 37 -9.94 21.96 6.30
N LEU A 38 -8.80 21.98 6.97
CA LEU A 38 -7.69 21.08 6.68
C LEU A 38 -8.05 19.64 7.08
N MET A 39 -7.48 18.68 6.37
CA MET A 39 -7.56 17.28 6.79
C MET A 39 -6.83 17.11 8.13
N PRO A 40 -7.35 16.27 9.05
CA PRO A 40 -6.65 15.98 10.29
C PRO A 40 -5.31 15.30 9.97
N LEU A 41 -4.29 15.67 10.74
CA LEU A 41 -2.97 15.06 10.69
C LEU A 41 -2.69 14.46 12.06
N GLU A 42 -2.54 13.15 12.08
CA GLU A 42 -2.18 12.40 13.28
C GLU A 42 -0.68 12.18 13.32
N LYS A 43 -0.10 12.22 14.52
CA LYS A 43 1.33 12.03 14.73
C LYS A 43 1.55 10.94 15.74
N TYR A 44 2.27 9.91 15.31
CA TYR A 44 2.63 8.76 16.12
C TYR A 44 4.12 8.79 16.39
N GLU A 45 4.51 8.78 17.66
CA GLU A 45 5.91 8.58 18.02
C GLU A 45 6.26 7.11 17.76
N ALA A 46 7.42 6.87 17.14
CA ALA A 46 7.86 5.55 16.74
C ALA A 46 9.17 5.17 17.43
N CYS A 47 9.38 3.87 17.65
CA CYS A 47 10.68 3.37 18.06
C CYS A 47 11.74 3.66 16.97
N VAL A 48 12.95 4.04 17.39
CA VAL A 48 14.07 4.32 16.45
C VAL A 48 14.45 3.10 15.59
N ASN A 49 14.15 1.89 16.07
CA ASN A 49 14.40 0.61 15.39
C ASN A 49 13.14 0.03 14.71
N ASP A 50 12.06 0.81 14.58
CA ASP A 50 10.83 0.40 13.89
C ASP A 50 10.13 -0.80 14.51
N CYS A 51 10.31 -1.02 15.82
CA CYS A 51 9.68 -2.15 16.50
C CYS A 51 8.19 -1.93 16.78
N LEU A 52 7.80 -0.69 17.11
CA LEU A 52 6.41 -0.32 17.40
C LEU A 52 6.17 1.19 17.27
N LEU A 53 4.89 1.57 17.25
CA LEU A 53 4.40 2.92 17.50
C LEU A 53 3.94 3.04 18.96
N TYR A 54 4.26 4.15 19.61
CA TYR A 54 3.83 4.47 20.98
C TYR A 54 2.38 4.98 20.98
N ARG A 55 1.45 4.08 20.71
CA ARG A 55 -0.01 4.28 20.75
C ARG A 55 -0.70 3.19 21.56
N ASP A 56 -1.99 3.36 21.83
CA ASP A 56 -2.83 2.39 22.54
C ASP A 56 -2.18 1.93 23.86
N GLN A 57 -1.95 0.62 24.01
CA GLN A 57 -1.33 -0.01 25.18
C GLN A 57 0.13 0.42 25.40
N HIS A 58 0.80 0.94 24.37
CA HIS A 58 2.20 1.39 24.43
C HIS A 58 2.32 2.92 24.57
N SER A 59 1.21 3.65 24.67
CA SER A 59 1.16 5.11 24.70
C SER A 59 1.94 5.74 25.85
N ASN A 60 2.02 5.07 27.00
CA ASN A 60 2.69 5.58 28.20
C ASN A 60 4.12 5.05 28.40
N LEU A 61 4.61 4.20 27.49
CA LEU A 61 5.96 3.65 27.59
C LEU A 61 7.02 4.73 27.30
N SER A 62 8.05 4.78 28.15
CA SER A 62 9.24 5.62 27.97
C SER A 62 10.33 4.93 27.14
N GLU A 63 10.31 3.60 27.09
CA GLU A 63 11.26 2.75 26.37
C GLU A 63 10.55 1.71 25.48
N CYS A 64 11.22 1.23 24.45
CA CYS A 64 10.70 0.17 23.61
C CYS A 64 10.79 -1.19 24.33
N PRO A 65 9.70 -1.96 24.49
CA PRO A 65 9.73 -3.27 25.15
C PRO A 65 10.55 -4.31 24.36
N VAL A 66 10.66 -4.15 23.04
CA VAL A 66 11.34 -5.09 22.13
C VAL A 66 12.85 -4.86 22.10
N CYS A 67 13.29 -3.62 21.86
CA CYS A 67 14.72 -3.32 21.67
C CYS A 67 15.34 -2.48 22.79
N LYS A 68 14.56 -2.13 23.82
CA LYS A 68 15.00 -1.34 25.00
C LYS A 68 15.54 0.06 24.71
N GLU A 69 15.36 0.56 23.50
CA GLU A 69 15.75 1.93 23.15
C GLU A 69 14.79 2.95 23.78
N PRO A 70 15.29 4.11 24.23
CA PRO A 70 14.45 5.18 24.75
C PRO A 70 13.61 5.80 23.62
N ARG A 71 12.36 6.13 23.96
CA ARG A 71 11.40 6.81 23.08
C ARG A 71 11.84 8.22 22.70
N LYS A 72 12.37 8.95 23.69
CA LYS A 72 12.78 10.35 23.58
C LYS A 72 14.25 10.51 23.93
N GLU A 73 14.89 11.50 23.32
CA GLU A 73 16.28 11.89 23.55
C GLU A 73 16.29 13.41 23.75
N ASN A 74 16.82 13.88 24.89
CA ASN A 74 16.78 15.30 25.28
C ASN A 74 15.37 15.93 25.21
N GLY A 75 14.36 15.19 25.68
CA GLY A 75 12.95 15.61 25.67
C GLY A 75 12.27 15.59 24.30
N ARG A 76 12.99 15.23 23.22
CA ARG A 76 12.46 15.19 21.85
C ARG A 76 12.22 13.76 21.38
N SER A 77 11.10 13.54 20.70
CA SER A 77 10.78 12.28 20.05
C SER A 77 11.84 11.97 18.98
N ARG A 78 12.37 10.75 18.99
CA ARG A 78 13.47 10.37 18.09
C ARG A 78 12.98 10.06 16.67
N LYS A 79 11.71 9.63 16.55
CA LYS A 79 11.07 9.30 15.27
C LYS A 79 9.57 9.59 15.36
N ILE A 80 9.02 10.25 14.34
CA ILE A 80 7.60 10.63 14.27
C ILE A 80 7.04 10.20 12.92
N PHE A 81 6.04 9.31 12.95
CA PHE A 81 5.22 8.97 11.79
C PHE A 81 4.05 9.95 11.71
N THR A 82 3.89 10.59 10.55
CA THR A 82 2.74 11.45 10.30
C THR A 82 1.74 10.69 9.43
N TYR A 83 0.51 10.63 9.91
CA TYR A 83 -0.60 9.89 9.32
C TYR A 83 -1.72 10.84 8.89
N MET A 84 -2.33 10.54 7.76
CA MET A 84 -3.48 11.22 7.18
C MET A 84 -4.62 10.21 7.13
N PRO A 85 -5.63 10.34 8.00
CA PRO A 85 -6.75 9.41 8.07
C PRO A 85 -7.54 9.32 6.76
N LEU A 86 -7.98 8.11 6.41
CA LEU A 86 -8.81 7.78 5.26
C LEU A 86 -10.26 8.24 5.47
N GLY A 87 -10.86 7.96 6.64
CA GLY A 87 -12.29 8.15 6.89
C GLY A 87 -12.77 9.59 6.64
N PRO A 88 -12.13 10.61 7.24
CA PRO A 88 -12.45 12.01 6.96
C PRO A 88 -12.30 12.40 5.49
N ARG A 89 -11.40 11.75 4.73
CA ARG A 89 -11.22 12.03 3.30
C ARG A 89 -12.38 11.46 2.50
N MET A 90 -12.80 10.24 2.81
CA MET A 90 -13.98 9.63 2.20
C MET A 90 -15.24 10.44 2.50
N ALA A 91 -15.44 10.87 3.75
CA ALA A 91 -16.55 11.75 4.12
C ALA A 91 -16.55 13.05 3.29
N ARG A 92 -15.37 13.63 3.01
CA ARG A 92 -15.24 14.80 2.13
C ARG A 92 -15.55 14.50 0.66
N TRP A 93 -15.12 13.35 0.14
CA TRP A 93 -15.43 12.90 -1.22
C TRP A 93 -16.94 12.75 -1.42
N TYR A 94 -17.63 12.03 -0.53
CA TYR A 94 -19.08 11.84 -0.61
C TYR A 94 -19.87 13.11 -0.25
N GLY A 95 -19.37 13.93 0.67
CA GLY A 95 -20.03 15.15 1.13
C GLY A 95 -19.90 16.36 0.19
N THR A 96 -18.96 16.33 -0.77
CA THR A 96 -18.77 17.41 -1.74
C THR A 96 -19.46 17.06 -3.05
N PHE A 97 -20.53 17.78 -3.43
CA PHE A 97 -21.38 17.43 -4.57
C PHE A 97 -20.59 17.12 -5.86
N ASN A 98 -19.66 17.99 -6.25
CA ASN A 98 -18.87 17.80 -7.47
C ASN A 98 -17.94 16.59 -7.40
N LEU A 99 -17.39 16.26 -6.22
CA LEU A 99 -16.56 15.07 -6.04
C LEU A 99 -17.41 13.81 -6.02
N CYS A 100 -18.52 13.83 -5.29
CA CYS A 100 -19.45 12.71 -5.20
C CYS A 100 -20.04 12.38 -6.58
N LYS A 101 -20.44 13.39 -7.36
CA LYS A 101 -20.90 13.22 -8.74
C LYS A 101 -19.90 12.50 -9.64
N LEU A 102 -18.59 12.65 -9.42
CA LEU A 102 -17.57 11.93 -10.20
C LEU A 102 -17.57 10.41 -9.93
N LEU A 103 -18.05 9.98 -8.76
CA LEU A 103 -18.20 8.56 -8.43
C LEU A 103 -19.26 7.92 -9.32
N TYR A 104 -20.34 8.65 -9.59
CA TYR A 104 -21.44 8.27 -10.48
C TYR A 104 -21.13 8.49 -11.98
N ALA A 105 -19.91 8.89 -12.33
CA ALA A 105 -19.56 9.17 -13.72
C ALA A 105 -19.63 7.94 -14.64
N LYS A 106 -19.64 6.71 -14.10
CA LYS A 106 -19.82 5.48 -14.90
C LYS A 106 -21.25 5.29 -15.41
N GLU A 107 -22.25 5.96 -14.82
CA GLU A 107 -23.59 6.10 -15.42
C GLU A 107 -23.54 6.91 -16.74
N ILE A 108 -22.42 7.60 -17.00
CA ILE A 108 -22.15 8.43 -18.17
C ILE A 108 -21.23 7.67 -19.16
N LYS A 109 -21.77 6.59 -19.74
CA LYS A 109 -21.26 5.81 -20.89
C LYS A 109 -19.80 5.33 -20.88
N VAL A 110 -19.63 4.01 -20.97
CA VAL A 110 -18.53 3.40 -21.75
C VAL A 110 -19.09 2.28 -22.62
N THR A 111 -19.00 2.46 -23.93
CA THR A 111 -19.32 1.47 -24.97
C THR A 111 -18.46 0.22 -24.75
N GLN A 112 -19.09 -0.94 -24.55
CA GLN A 112 -18.42 -2.23 -24.49
C GLN A 112 -17.87 -2.57 -25.88
N THR A 113 -16.63 -2.19 -26.16
CA THR A 113 -15.83 -2.83 -27.22
C THR A 113 -15.10 -4.00 -26.57
N GLY A 114 -14.93 -5.12 -27.27
CA GLY A 114 -14.25 -6.34 -26.79
C GLY A 114 -12.74 -6.21 -26.48
N PHE A 115 -12.28 -5.04 -26.05
CA PHE A 115 -10.91 -4.74 -25.63
C PHE A 115 -10.91 -4.25 -24.18
N LEU A 116 -9.97 -4.74 -23.36
CA LEU A 116 -9.71 -4.22 -22.02
C LEU A 116 -9.07 -2.82 -22.11
N ARG A 117 -9.72 -1.79 -21.54
CA ARG A 117 -9.24 -0.39 -21.56
C ARG A 117 -8.71 0.06 -20.21
N ASP A 118 -9.31 -0.44 -19.13
CA ASP A 118 -8.87 -0.20 -17.75
C ASP A 118 -8.89 -1.51 -16.96
N PHE A 119 -8.18 -1.55 -15.84
CA PHE A 119 -8.22 -2.66 -14.89
C PHE A 119 -9.66 -3.00 -14.46
N THR A 120 -10.55 -2.01 -14.38
CA THR A 120 -11.94 -2.26 -13.99
C THR A 120 -12.75 -3.04 -15.01
N ASP A 121 -12.25 -3.21 -16.24
CA ASP A 121 -12.89 -4.02 -17.28
C ASP A 121 -12.60 -5.52 -17.11
N GLY A 122 -11.55 -5.87 -16.37
CA GLY A 122 -11.10 -7.23 -16.14
C GLY A 122 -12.06 -8.04 -15.28
N ASN A 123 -12.09 -9.36 -15.52
CA ASN A 123 -13.01 -10.27 -14.84
C ASN A 123 -12.82 -10.30 -13.32
N ILE A 124 -11.60 -10.08 -12.81
CA ILE A 124 -11.32 -10.02 -11.38
C ILE A 124 -12.01 -8.81 -10.72
N CYS A 125 -12.01 -7.66 -11.37
CA CYS A 125 -12.69 -6.48 -10.82
C CYS A 125 -14.21 -6.68 -10.82
N LYS A 126 -14.75 -7.33 -11.87
CA LYS A 126 -16.19 -7.65 -11.96
C LYS A 126 -16.61 -8.66 -10.90
N SER A 127 -15.79 -9.68 -10.64
CA SER A 127 -16.12 -10.72 -9.66
C SER A 127 -16.24 -10.19 -8.23
N TRP A 128 -15.68 -9.02 -7.92
CA TRP A 128 -15.86 -8.38 -6.60
C TRP A 128 -17.31 -7.99 -6.30
N TYR A 129 -18.13 -7.78 -7.34
CA TYR A 129 -19.53 -7.35 -7.25
C TYR A 129 -20.54 -8.49 -7.45
N GLU A 130 -20.07 -9.72 -7.61
CA GLU A 130 -20.95 -10.88 -7.63
C GLU A 130 -21.53 -11.11 -6.22
N ALA A 131 -22.78 -11.60 -6.14
CA ALA A 131 -23.57 -11.65 -4.90
C ALA A 131 -22.88 -12.32 -3.70
N GLU A 132 -22.01 -13.31 -3.94
CA GLU A 132 -21.29 -14.08 -2.90
C GLU A 132 -19.86 -13.59 -2.65
N HIS A 133 -19.45 -12.47 -3.26
CA HIS A 133 -18.09 -11.94 -3.19
C HIS A 133 -17.99 -10.68 -2.32
N ILE A 134 -16.95 -9.87 -2.54
CA ILE A 134 -16.47 -8.83 -1.61
C ILE A 134 -17.51 -7.74 -1.35
N PHE A 135 -18.03 -7.14 -2.42
CA PHE A 135 -19.02 -6.07 -2.33
C PHE A 135 -20.45 -6.59 -2.44
N GLY A 136 -20.65 -7.77 -3.04
CA GLY A 136 -21.97 -8.31 -3.34
C GLY A 136 -22.71 -7.46 -4.37
N ASP A 137 -24.02 -7.62 -4.41
CA ASP A 137 -24.93 -6.87 -5.29
C ASP A 137 -25.21 -5.44 -4.75
N LYS A 138 -24.17 -4.75 -4.28
CA LYS A 138 -24.24 -3.37 -3.81
C LYS A 138 -23.90 -2.41 -4.94
N ASP A 139 -24.47 -1.21 -4.86
CA ASP A 139 -24.17 -0.13 -5.79
C ASP A 139 -22.66 0.12 -5.90
N PRO A 140 -22.05 0.04 -7.10
CA PRO A 140 -20.62 0.19 -7.29
C PRO A 140 -20.04 1.50 -6.76
N GLU A 141 -20.83 2.58 -6.74
CA GLU A 141 -20.47 3.91 -6.28
C GLU A 141 -20.35 3.99 -4.74
N LEU A 142 -20.98 3.06 -4.04
CA LEU A 142 -20.85 2.88 -2.59
C LEU A 142 -19.74 1.89 -2.22
N CYS A 143 -19.04 1.34 -3.21
CA CYS A 143 -17.96 0.39 -3.03
C CYS A 143 -16.62 1.04 -3.36
N VAL A 144 -15.70 0.98 -2.40
CA VAL A 144 -14.39 1.62 -2.44
C VAL A 144 -13.30 0.56 -2.47
N PRO A 145 -13.00 -0.03 -3.64
CA PRO A 145 -11.83 -0.88 -3.80
C PRO A 145 -10.56 -0.03 -3.80
N LEU A 146 -9.62 -0.37 -2.92
CA LEU A 146 -8.35 0.32 -2.75
C LEU A 146 -7.18 -0.52 -3.23
N SER A 147 -6.18 0.17 -3.77
CA SER A 147 -4.87 -0.39 -4.13
C SER A 147 -3.79 0.23 -3.26
N LEU A 148 -2.97 -0.59 -2.60
CA LEU A 148 -1.84 -0.13 -1.78
C LEU A 148 -0.59 0.00 -2.65
N PHE A 149 -0.02 1.19 -2.67
CA PHE A 149 1.29 1.47 -3.23
C PHE A 149 2.27 1.86 -2.12
N THR A 150 3.43 1.22 -2.08
CA THR A 150 4.46 1.55 -1.10
C THR A 150 5.85 1.15 -1.60
N ASP A 151 6.83 2.02 -1.42
CA ASP A 151 8.23 1.80 -1.81
C ASP A 151 9.16 2.75 -1.03
N GLY A 152 10.45 2.44 -0.97
CA GLY A 152 11.48 3.32 -0.45
C GLY A 152 11.85 4.40 -1.47
N VAL A 153 11.65 5.67 -1.12
CA VAL A 153 12.05 6.81 -1.96
C VAL A 153 13.23 7.56 -1.35
N ASN A 154 14.15 8.03 -2.19
CA ASN A 154 15.19 8.98 -1.79
C ASN A 154 14.85 10.38 -2.34
N PRO A 155 14.33 11.30 -1.51
CA PRO A 155 13.94 12.65 -1.94
C PRO A 155 15.13 13.54 -2.31
N ASN A 156 16.35 13.23 -1.82
CA ASN A 156 17.55 14.00 -2.13
C ASN A 156 18.25 13.38 -3.34
N LYS A 157 18.23 14.06 -4.49
CA LYS A 157 18.86 13.65 -5.77
C LYS A 157 20.39 13.44 -5.73
N ASN A 158 21.04 13.56 -4.56
CA ASN A 158 22.49 13.33 -4.43
C ASN A 158 22.76 11.83 -4.21
N MET A 159 23.84 11.32 -4.83
CA MET A 159 24.28 9.91 -4.80
C MET A 159 24.52 9.33 -3.38
N VAL A 160 24.50 10.16 -2.33
CA VAL A 160 24.60 9.73 -0.93
C VAL A 160 23.23 9.92 -0.28
N CYS A 161 22.54 8.81 0.01
CA CYS A 161 21.22 8.79 0.64
C CYS A 161 21.32 9.30 2.09
N GLN A 162 21.16 10.61 2.30
CA GLN A 162 21.22 11.20 3.65
C GLN A 162 19.91 10.98 4.43
N LYS A 163 18.77 10.82 3.74
CA LYS A 163 17.44 10.54 4.31
C LYS A 163 16.59 9.77 3.29
N SER A 164 16.33 8.48 3.48
CA SER A 164 15.28 7.78 2.74
C SER A 164 13.90 8.11 3.36
N MET A 165 12.82 7.86 2.63
CA MET A 165 11.44 7.99 3.12
C MET A 165 10.64 6.83 2.56
N TRP A 166 9.65 6.34 3.30
CA TRP A 166 8.80 5.24 2.83
C TRP A 166 7.34 5.68 2.87
N PRO A 167 6.79 6.20 1.76
CA PRO A 167 5.37 6.56 1.67
C PRO A 167 4.47 5.32 1.69
N ILE A 168 3.33 5.48 2.36
CA ILE A 168 2.19 4.57 2.26
C ILE A 168 1.11 5.32 1.49
N MET A 169 0.74 4.85 0.31
CA MET A 169 -0.26 5.48 -0.55
C MET A 169 -1.35 4.49 -0.91
N LEU A 170 -2.60 4.97 -0.97
CA LEU A 170 -3.73 4.21 -1.48
C LEU A 170 -4.26 4.89 -2.75
N THR A 171 -4.75 4.09 -3.67
CA THR A 171 -5.47 4.56 -4.86
C THR A 171 -6.88 3.96 -4.86
N TRP A 172 -7.89 4.80 -5.06
CA TRP A 172 -9.26 4.35 -5.22
C TRP A 172 -9.49 3.84 -6.65
N ILE A 173 -9.62 2.51 -6.78
CA ILE A 173 -9.60 1.79 -8.05
C ILE A 173 -10.80 2.13 -8.94
N THR A 174 -11.96 2.50 -8.43
CA THR A 174 -13.14 2.77 -9.29
C THR A 174 -13.24 4.19 -9.81
N LEU A 175 -12.41 5.12 -9.31
CA LEU A 175 -12.38 6.49 -9.84
C LEU A 175 -12.05 6.51 -11.34
N PRO A 176 -12.58 7.47 -12.13
CA PRO A 176 -12.26 7.57 -13.55
C PRO A 176 -10.74 7.57 -13.82
N PRO A 177 -10.23 6.79 -14.80
CA PRO A 177 -8.79 6.69 -15.08
C PRO A 177 -8.10 8.04 -15.32
N SER A 178 -8.83 9.01 -15.89
CA SER A 178 -8.35 10.38 -16.15
C SER A 178 -7.99 11.17 -14.89
N ILE A 179 -8.55 10.81 -13.73
CA ILE A 179 -8.31 11.52 -12.47
C ILE A 179 -7.66 10.65 -11.39
N ARG A 180 -7.82 9.32 -11.47
CA ARG A 180 -7.44 8.37 -10.40
C ARG A 180 -5.99 8.50 -9.94
N GLN A 181 -5.07 8.82 -10.85
CA GLN A 181 -3.63 8.93 -10.57
C GLN A 181 -3.14 10.38 -10.39
N LEU A 182 -4.06 11.36 -10.35
CA LEU A 182 -3.69 12.73 -10.04
C LEU A 182 -3.37 12.88 -8.55
N LEU A 183 -2.58 13.89 -8.20
CA LEU A 183 -2.11 14.12 -6.82
C LEU A 183 -3.24 14.31 -5.80
N GLY A 184 -4.38 14.88 -6.21
CA GLY A 184 -5.53 15.10 -5.33
C GLY A 184 -6.26 13.81 -4.95
N PRO A 185 -6.67 12.96 -5.92
CA PRO A 185 -7.32 11.68 -5.65
C PRO A 185 -6.43 10.59 -5.09
N MET A 186 -5.11 10.67 -5.30
CA MET A 186 -4.17 9.73 -4.70
C MET A 186 -4.08 9.95 -3.18
N LEU A 187 -4.27 8.89 -2.41
CA LEU A 187 -4.44 8.99 -0.96
C LEU A 187 -3.12 8.67 -0.26
N LEU A 188 -2.29 9.71 -0.06
CA LEU A 188 -1.13 9.58 0.83
C LEU A 188 -1.63 9.33 2.25
N MET A 189 -1.36 8.14 2.80
CA MET A 189 -1.76 7.74 4.15
C MET A 189 -0.75 8.21 5.17
N GLY A 190 0.53 8.19 4.84
CA GLY A 190 1.57 8.64 5.75
C GLY A 190 2.94 8.43 5.16
N ILE A 191 3.93 9.04 5.81
CA ILE A 191 5.32 8.88 5.42
C ILE A 191 6.11 8.38 6.61
N ILE A 192 6.71 7.20 6.45
CA ILE A 192 7.62 6.63 7.43
C ILE A 192 8.98 7.30 7.24
N PRO A 193 9.51 7.99 8.26
CA PRO A 193 10.83 8.60 8.14
C PRO A 193 11.91 7.53 8.14
N SER A 194 13.04 7.81 7.48
CA SER A 194 14.22 6.94 7.56
C SER A 194 14.83 6.88 8.96
N GLY A 195 15.52 5.78 9.23
CA GLY A 195 16.40 5.64 10.39
C GLY A 195 17.72 6.41 10.26
N LYS A 196 18.67 6.11 11.16
CA LYS A 196 20.01 6.72 11.13
C LYS A 196 20.68 6.49 9.76
N LYS A 197 21.34 7.52 9.22
CA LYS A 197 22.11 7.49 7.96
C LYS A 197 21.34 7.09 6.69
N GLY A 198 20.05 7.43 6.59
CA GLY A 198 19.29 7.12 5.37
C GLY A 198 18.86 5.65 5.25
N ALA A 199 19.04 4.85 6.31
CA ALA A 199 18.59 3.47 6.34
C ALA A 199 17.06 3.37 6.21
N GLU A 200 16.60 2.41 5.42
CA GLU A 200 15.19 2.09 5.32
C GLU A 200 14.61 1.61 6.65
N PRO A 201 13.28 1.68 6.84
CA PRO A 201 12.64 1.12 8.02
C PRO A 201 12.94 -0.37 8.17
N LYS A 202 13.25 -0.85 9.37
CA LYS A 202 13.49 -2.29 9.62
C LYS A 202 12.21 -3.12 9.50
N SER A 203 11.09 -2.55 9.92
CA SER A 203 9.75 -3.13 9.80
C SER A 203 8.75 -2.07 9.33
N LEU A 204 7.77 -2.49 8.53
CA LEU A 204 6.65 -1.65 8.09
C LEU A 204 5.39 -1.90 8.94
N ASP A 205 5.33 -3.03 9.64
CA ASP A 205 4.13 -3.48 10.36
C ASP A 205 3.58 -2.47 11.36
N PRO A 206 4.38 -1.79 12.20
CA PRO A 206 3.84 -0.80 13.13
C PRO A 206 3.13 0.37 12.46
N TYR A 207 3.55 0.70 11.23
CA TYR A 207 2.97 1.81 10.46
C TYR A 207 1.74 1.35 9.68
N LEU A 208 1.85 0.18 9.04
CA LEU A 208 0.73 -0.45 8.34
C LEU A 208 -0.39 -0.86 9.31
N SER A 209 -0.10 -1.12 10.59
CA SER A 209 -1.13 -1.41 11.59
C SER A 209 -2.11 -0.25 11.78
N VAL A 210 -1.65 1.00 11.65
CA VAL A 210 -2.55 2.18 11.72
C VAL A 210 -3.55 2.15 10.55
N VAL A 211 -3.05 1.83 9.35
CA VAL A 211 -3.88 1.71 8.14
C VAL A 211 -4.85 0.55 8.27
N VAL A 212 -4.38 -0.60 8.76
CA VAL A 212 -5.20 -1.81 8.93
C VAL A 212 -6.32 -1.56 9.93
N ASP A 213 -6.03 -0.97 11.09
CA ASP A 213 -7.05 -0.67 12.09
C ASP A 213 -8.10 0.30 11.52
N GLU A 214 -7.68 1.31 10.77
CA GLU A 214 -8.62 2.24 10.12
C GLU A 214 -9.46 1.53 9.05
N LEU A 215 -8.85 0.71 8.18
CA LEU A 215 -9.58 -0.06 7.16
C LEU A 215 -10.58 -1.04 7.78
N LEU A 216 -10.24 -1.66 8.93
CA LEU A 216 -11.17 -2.50 9.68
C LEU A 216 -12.37 -1.68 10.19
N SER A 217 -12.14 -0.46 10.69
CA SER A 217 -13.21 0.44 11.12
C SER A 217 -14.06 0.98 9.96
N LEU A 218 -13.51 1.04 8.75
CA LEU A 218 -14.16 1.56 7.55
C LEU A 218 -14.69 0.46 6.63
N THR A 219 -14.69 -0.81 7.05
CA THR A 219 -15.16 -1.92 6.23
C THR A 219 -16.59 -1.69 5.76
N GLU A 220 -17.46 -1.23 6.68
CA GLU A 220 -18.77 -0.63 6.36
C GLU A 220 -18.99 0.57 7.28
N PHE A 221 -19.32 1.73 6.72
CA PHE A 221 -19.57 2.92 7.53
C PHE A 221 -20.57 3.87 6.86
N PRO A 222 -21.38 4.61 7.65
CA PRO A 222 -22.33 5.57 7.12
C PRO A 222 -21.63 6.85 6.64
N VAL A 223 -22.07 7.38 5.51
CA VAL A 223 -21.65 8.69 4.97
C VAL A 223 -22.87 9.46 4.50
N TYR A 224 -22.77 10.79 4.51
CA TYR A 224 -23.74 11.61 3.78
C TYR A 224 -23.34 11.71 2.31
N ASN A 225 -24.18 11.19 1.43
CA ASN A 225 -24.01 11.29 -0.01
C ASN A 225 -24.65 12.59 -0.50
N SER A 226 -23.81 13.56 -0.88
CA SER A 226 -24.27 14.87 -1.36
C SER A 226 -24.93 14.83 -2.73
N TYR A 227 -24.64 13.84 -3.58
CA TYR A 227 -25.24 13.72 -4.91
C TYR A 227 -26.72 13.32 -4.82
N HIS A 228 -27.04 12.34 -3.96
CA HIS A 228 -28.42 11.95 -3.67
C HIS A 228 -29.05 12.70 -2.49
N SER A 229 -28.28 13.55 -1.81
CA SER A 229 -28.69 14.27 -0.60
C SER A 229 -29.23 13.35 0.52
N ALA A 230 -28.65 12.16 0.67
CA ALA A 230 -29.13 11.11 1.57
C ALA A 230 -27.98 10.42 2.34
N PRO A 231 -28.23 9.93 3.57
CA PRO A 231 -27.30 9.05 4.25
C PRO A 231 -27.24 7.68 3.55
N MET A 232 -26.03 7.18 3.32
CA MET A 232 -25.77 5.90 2.65
C MET A 232 -24.64 5.16 3.36
N THR A 233 -24.59 3.83 3.21
CA THR A 233 -23.52 3.01 3.76
C THR A 233 -22.49 2.72 2.67
N VAL A 234 -21.24 3.07 2.93
CA VAL A 234 -20.11 2.82 2.04
C VAL A 234 -19.34 1.60 2.53
N ARG A 235 -18.86 0.77 1.60
CA ARG A 235 -18.01 -0.39 1.85
C ARG A 235 -16.60 -0.14 1.34
N VAL A 236 -15.59 -0.42 2.16
CA VAL A 236 -14.18 -0.24 1.79
C VAL A 236 -13.44 -1.56 1.88
N ALA A 237 -12.66 -1.89 0.84
CA ALA A 237 -11.82 -3.08 0.83
C ALA A 237 -10.48 -2.80 0.16
N LEU A 238 -9.39 -3.32 0.73
CA LEU A 238 -8.07 -3.29 0.12
C LEU A 238 -7.87 -4.54 -0.74
N LEU A 239 -7.83 -4.37 -2.07
CA LEU A 239 -7.95 -5.46 -3.03
C LEU A 239 -6.76 -5.62 -3.97
N GLN A 240 -5.82 -4.68 -3.94
CA GLN A 240 -4.65 -4.72 -4.80
C GLN A 240 -3.42 -4.18 -4.07
N TYR A 241 -2.27 -4.71 -4.42
CA TYR A 241 -0.96 -4.26 -3.94
C TYR A 241 -0.07 -3.98 -5.15
N LEU A 242 0.36 -2.74 -5.30
CA LEU A 242 1.27 -2.28 -6.36
C LEU A 242 2.61 -1.94 -5.72
N CYS A 243 3.48 -2.95 -5.67
CA CYS A 243 4.79 -2.87 -5.03
C CYS A 243 5.82 -3.51 -5.96
N ASP A 244 7.05 -3.02 -5.94
CA ASP A 244 8.16 -3.78 -6.51
C ASP A 244 8.46 -5.02 -5.63
N ILE A 245 9.30 -5.93 -6.12
CA ILE A 245 9.58 -7.19 -5.40
C ILE A 245 10.20 -6.93 -4.00
N PRO A 246 11.20 -6.04 -3.85
CA PRO A 246 11.73 -5.65 -2.53
C PRO A 246 10.67 -5.14 -1.55
N ALA A 247 9.87 -4.14 -1.94
CA ALA A 247 8.83 -3.57 -1.09
C ALA A 247 7.78 -4.61 -0.75
N TYR A 248 7.34 -5.41 -1.74
CA TYR A 248 6.38 -6.48 -1.51
C TYR A 248 6.89 -7.52 -0.52
N SER A 249 8.17 -7.93 -0.66
CA SER A 249 8.79 -8.89 0.27
C SER A 249 8.84 -8.35 1.70
N LYS A 250 8.96 -7.03 1.85
CA LYS A 250 8.97 -6.36 3.14
C LYS A 250 7.58 -6.25 3.75
N VAL A 251 6.57 -5.92 2.94
CA VAL A 251 5.16 -5.81 3.34
C VAL A 251 4.57 -7.17 3.71
N MET A 252 4.86 -8.22 2.93
CA MET A 252 4.29 -9.56 3.11
C MET A 252 5.19 -10.54 3.85
N HIS A 253 6.29 -10.04 4.45
CA HIS A 253 7.23 -10.86 5.21
C HIS A 253 7.76 -12.08 4.42
N LEU A 254 8.28 -11.83 3.22
CA LEU A 254 8.89 -12.83 2.34
C LEU A 254 10.42 -12.76 2.40
N THR A 255 11.06 -13.78 1.84
CA THR A 255 12.48 -13.72 1.46
C THR A 255 12.72 -12.61 0.45
N GLY A 256 13.84 -11.91 0.61
CA GLY A 256 14.23 -10.87 -0.35
C GLY A 256 14.57 -11.46 -1.73
N HIS A 257 14.64 -10.57 -2.72
CA HIS A 257 14.86 -10.89 -4.13
C HIS A 257 16.13 -11.73 -4.42
N ALA A 258 17.14 -11.69 -3.55
CA ALA A 258 18.37 -12.47 -3.70
C ALA A 258 18.31 -13.89 -3.10
N GLY A 259 17.22 -14.24 -2.41
CA GLY A 259 17.06 -15.53 -1.75
C GLY A 259 16.79 -16.68 -2.73
N LEU A 260 17.06 -17.92 -2.31
CA LEU A 260 16.70 -19.13 -3.08
C LEU A 260 15.20 -19.21 -3.37
N ARG A 261 14.37 -18.67 -2.47
CA ARG A 261 12.91 -18.55 -2.62
C ARG A 261 12.50 -17.10 -2.90
N SER A 262 13.10 -16.45 -3.89
CA SER A 262 12.82 -15.03 -4.18
C SER A 262 11.44 -14.77 -4.79
N CYS A 263 10.82 -15.76 -5.44
CA CYS A 263 9.55 -15.56 -6.12
C CYS A 263 8.44 -15.38 -5.08
N PRO A 264 7.71 -14.25 -5.12
CA PRO A 264 6.61 -14.03 -4.19
C PRO A 264 5.41 -14.94 -4.46
N TYR A 265 5.27 -15.45 -5.69
CA TYR A 265 4.04 -16.11 -6.13
C TYR A 265 4.11 -17.63 -6.11
N CYS A 266 5.21 -18.19 -6.61
CA CYS A 266 5.29 -19.62 -6.90
C CYS A 266 6.38 -20.32 -6.10
N ARG A 267 6.27 -21.65 -6.02
CA ARG A 267 7.24 -22.51 -5.32
C ARG A 267 8.47 -22.81 -6.18
N GLU A 268 8.94 -21.87 -6.98
CA GLU A 268 10.23 -22.04 -7.65
C GLU A 268 11.38 -21.97 -6.62
N VAL A 269 12.41 -22.80 -6.84
CA VAL A 269 13.68 -22.74 -6.12
C VAL A 269 14.73 -22.21 -7.09
N GLY A 270 15.34 -21.09 -6.77
CA GLY A 270 16.48 -20.55 -7.50
C GLY A 270 17.74 -21.38 -7.29
N HIS A 271 18.70 -21.23 -8.19
CA HIS A 271 20.01 -21.86 -8.12
C HIS A 271 21.06 -20.83 -7.70
N TYR A 272 21.86 -21.11 -6.68
CA TYR A 272 22.93 -20.22 -6.28
C TYR A 272 24.17 -20.44 -7.17
N CYS A 273 24.46 -19.47 -8.03
CA CYS A 273 25.64 -19.47 -8.89
C CYS A 273 26.84 -18.87 -8.13
N LYS A 274 27.79 -19.74 -7.74
CA LYS A 274 29.01 -19.33 -7.02
C LYS A 274 29.82 -18.28 -7.78
N HIS A 275 29.97 -18.44 -9.10
CA HIS A 275 30.76 -17.54 -9.94
C HIS A 275 30.18 -16.11 -9.99
N LEU A 276 28.86 -15.97 -9.97
CA LEU A 276 28.18 -14.67 -10.00
C LEU A 276 27.88 -14.12 -8.60
N ASN A 277 28.10 -14.94 -7.56
CA ASN A 277 27.67 -14.67 -6.18
C ASN A 277 26.19 -14.24 -6.10
N LYS A 278 25.33 -14.89 -6.91
CA LYS A 278 23.91 -14.53 -7.07
C LYS A 278 23.05 -15.78 -7.19
N THR A 279 21.81 -15.67 -6.71
CA THR A 279 20.75 -16.64 -7.01
C THR A 279 20.18 -16.32 -8.39
N ILE A 280 20.13 -17.33 -9.26
CA ILE A 280 19.56 -17.26 -10.60
C ILE A 280 18.34 -18.17 -10.72
N HIS A 281 17.33 -17.72 -11.46
CA HIS A 281 16.10 -18.46 -11.69
C HIS A 281 16.08 -18.93 -13.14
N ILE A 282 16.24 -20.24 -13.32
CA ILE A 282 16.38 -20.89 -14.63
C ILE A 282 15.10 -21.60 -15.09
N SER A 283 13.96 -21.35 -14.41
CA SER A 283 12.68 -21.98 -14.74
C SER A 283 11.77 -21.13 -15.63
N SER A 284 12.26 -20.07 -16.27
CA SER A 284 11.44 -19.16 -17.09
C SER A 284 10.60 -19.92 -18.13
N ARG A 285 11.19 -20.93 -18.79
CA ARG A 285 10.52 -21.79 -19.78
C ARG A 285 9.36 -22.63 -19.20
N ARG A 286 9.30 -22.84 -17.88
CA ARG A 286 8.21 -23.57 -17.22
C ARG A 286 6.89 -22.78 -17.17
N PHE A 287 6.95 -21.47 -17.36
CA PHE A 287 5.76 -20.61 -17.36
C PHE A 287 5.06 -20.55 -18.73
N LEU A 288 5.71 -21.06 -19.78
CA LEU A 288 5.13 -21.21 -21.11
C LEU A 288 4.20 -22.42 -21.17
N GLU A 289 3.23 -22.38 -22.09
CA GLU A 289 2.38 -23.53 -22.39
C GLU A 289 3.20 -24.76 -22.74
N ASN A 290 2.70 -25.96 -22.40
CA ASN A 290 3.46 -27.20 -22.57
C ASN A 290 3.90 -27.47 -24.02
N ASN A 291 3.14 -26.98 -25.00
CA ASN A 291 3.42 -27.16 -26.43
C ASN A 291 4.22 -26.00 -27.06
N HIS A 292 4.63 -25.00 -26.26
CA HIS A 292 5.29 -23.80 -26.78
C HIS A 292 6.69 -24.13 -27.36
N PRO A 293 7.04 -23.68 -28.59
CA PRO A 293 8.32 -23.99 -29.24
C PRO A 293 9.57 -23.68 -28.40
N LEU A 294 9.60 -22.50 -27.77
CA LEU A 294 10.68 -22.07 -26.85
C LEU A 294 10.97 -23.02 -25.67
N ARG A 295 10.11 -24.00 -25.35
CA ARG A 295 10.40 -25.03 -24.34
C ARG A 295 11.36 -26.10 -24.85
N ASN A 296 11.47 -26.25 -26.16
CA ASN A 296 12.26 -27.27 -26.84
C ASN A 296 13.48 -26.71 -27.58
N GLU A 297 13.59 -25.38 -27.67
CA GLU A 297 14.75 -24.73 -28.27
C GLU A 297 15.99 -24.82 -27.38
N ASP A 298 17.11 -25.13 -28.02
CA ASP A 298 18.44 -25.01 -27.44
C ASP A 298 18.95 -23.58 -27.67
N GLY A 299 19.03 -22.79 -26.60
CA GLY A 299 19.40 -21.38 -26.67
C GLY A 299 18.93 -20.60 -25.43
N PHE A 300 19.60 -19.49 -25.11
CA PHE A 300 19.44 -18.72 -23.87
C PHE A 300 19.83 -19.46 -22.57
N ALA A 301 21.14 -19.69 -22.40
CA ALA A 301 21.81 -20.07 -21.15
C ALA A 301 21.41 -21.43 -20.51
N ILE A 302 20.40 -22.15 -21.03
CA ILE A 302 19.93 -23.42 -20.51
C ILE A 302 19.71 -24.40 -21.66
N SER A 303 20.56 -25.41 -21.76
CA SER A 303 20.44 -26.48 -22.76
C SER A 303 19.34 -27.48 -22.38
N GLY A 304 18.63 -28.03 -23.37
CA GLY A 304 17.73 -29.17 -23.20
C GLY A 304 16.24 -28.82 -23.07
N LYS A 305 15.41 -29.83 -23.33
CA LYS A 305 13.93 -29.75 -23.35
C LYS A 305 13.35 -29.57 -21.95
N GLU A 306 12.52 -28.54 -21.76
CA GLU A 306 11.82 -28.29 -20.49
C GLU A 306 10.46 -29.01 -20.45
N LYS A 307 10.42 -30.17 -19.79
CA LYS A 307 9.20 -30.99 -19.65
C LYS A 307 8.41 -30.73 -18.36
N ARG A 308 8.95 -29.96 -17.40
CA ARG A 308 8.29 -29.74 -16.10
C ARG A 308 7.16 -28.71 -16.24
N GLY A 309 6.04 -28.92 -15.54
CA GLY A 309 4.94 -27.95 -15.50
C GLY A 309 5.30 -26.65 -14.76
N LYS A 310 4.47 -25.62 -14.93
CA LYS A 310 4.55 -24.34 -14.19
C LYS A 310 4.63 -24.60 -12.68
N PRO A 311 5.57 -23.97 -11.94
CA PRO A 311 5.59 -24.08 -10.49
C PRO A 311 4.27 -23.52 -9.92
N LEU A 312 3.60 -24.31 -9.08
CA LEU A 312 2.34 -23.88 -8.50
C LEU A 312 2.55 -22.86 -7.37
N PRO A 313 1.61 -21.92 -7.20
CA PRO A 313 1.55 -21.07 -6.01
C PRO A 313 1.30 -21.86 -4.73
N TYR A 314 1.51 -21.22 -3.57
CA TYR A 314 0.90 -21.66 -2.31
C TYR A 314 -0.59 -21.34 -2.31
N THR A 315 -1.42 -22.19 -1.70
CA THR A 315 -2.77 -21.78 -1.30
C THR A 315 -2.67 -20.88 -0.06
N MET A 316 -3.72 -20.12 0.24
CA MET A 316 -3.73 -19.27 1.43
C MET A 316 -3.66 -20.10 2.72
N GLU A 317 -4.26 -21.29 2.73
CA GLU A 317 -4.28 -22.21 3.87
C GLU A 317 -2.89 -22.78 4.12
N GLU A 318 -2.21 -23.26 3.07
CA GLU A 318 -0.84 -23.75 3.17
C GLU A 318 0.11 -22.66 3.68
N GLU A 319 -0.01 -21.44 3.14
CA GLU A 319 0.81 -20.33 3.58
C GLU A 319 0.59 -19.99 5.05
N LYS A 320 -0.67 -19.91 5.50
CA LYS A 320 -1.01 -19.67 6.92
C LYS A 320 -0.36 -20.72 7.82
N GLN A 321 -0.41 -21.99 7.42
CA GLN A 321 0.20 -23.08 8.18
C GLN A 321 1.72 -22.95 8.26
N LEU A 322 2.39 -22.64 7.15
CA LEU A 322 3.85 -22.45 7.14
C LEU A 322 4.29 -21.26 7.99
N ARG A 323 3.49 -20.18 8.04
CA ARG A 323 3.77 -19.01 8.91
C ARG A 323 3.62 -19.35 10.39
N ILE A 324 2.59 -20.12 10.76
CA ILE A 324 2.45 -20.64 12.13
C ILE A 324 3.66 -21.50 12.51
N GLU A 325 4.11 -22.37 11.60
CA GLU A 325 5.30 -23.19 11.80
C GLU A 325 6.57 -22.36 11.97
N TYR A 326 6.73 -21.28 11.20
CA TYR A 326 7.83 -20.33 11.36
C TYR A 326 7.84 -19.73 12.77
N GLU A 327 6.69 -19.31 13.29
CA GLU A 327 6.63 -18.70 14.62
C GLU A 327 6.90 -19.70 15.75
N ARG A 328 6.47 -20.95 15.58
CA ARG A 328 6.76 -22.04 16.53
C ARG A 328 8.22 -22.46 16.56
N LYS A 329 9.07 -22.03 15.61
CA LYS A 329 10.49 -22.39 15.64
C LYS A 329 11.19 -21.74 16.85
N PRO A 330 11.89 -22.52 17.69
CA PRO A 330 12.45 -22.07 18.97
C PRO A 330 13.64 -21.11 18.85
N ASN A 331 14.35 -21.12 17.72
CA ASN A 331 15.56 -20.29 17.56
C ASN A 331 15.69 -19.70 16.14
N ASN A 332 16.52 -18.66 16.05
CA ASN A 332 16.74 -17.92 14.81
C ASN A 332 17.35 -18.77 13.68
N SER A 333 18.15 -19.79 14.01
CA SER A 333 18.74 -20.68 13.00
C SER A 333 17.66 -21.53 12.32
N GLN A 334 16.72 -22.07 13.10
CA GLN A 334 15.60 -22.83 12.56
C GLN A 334 14.63 -21.95 11.78
N LYS A 335 14.37 -20.71 12.26
CA LYS A 335 13.61 -19.71 11.50
C LYS A 335 14.27 -19.38 10.15
N ALA A 336 15.59 -19.19 10.13
CA ALA A 336 16.33 -18.95 8.90
C ALA A 336 16.29 -20.14 7.92
N ASN A 337 16.37 -21.37 8.43
CA ASN A 337 16.26 -22.58 7.59
C ASN A 337 14.83 -22.75 7.03
N HIS A 338 13.80 -22.51 7.84
CA HIS A 338 12.41 -22.49 7.36
C HIS A 338 12.26 -21.46 6.25
N GLN A 339 12.69 -20.22 6.49
CA GLN A 339 12.66 -19.13 5.51
C GLN A 339 13.40 -19.49 4.20
N LYS A 340 14.57 -20.14 4.27
CA LYS A 340 15.29 -20.61 3.07
C LYS A 340 14.50 -21.65 2.29
N SER A 341 13.76 -22.52 2.97
CA SER A 341 13.02 -23.63 2.37
C SER A 341 11.68 -23.23 1.77
N THR A 342 10.95 -22.32 2.44
CA THR A 342 9.58 -21.90 2.06
C THR A 342 9.52 -20.53 1.39
N GLY A 343 10.47 -19.64 1.69
CA GLY A 343 10.42 -18.24 1.29
C GLY A 343 9.55 -17.35 2.18
N LEU A 344 8.98 -17.92 3.24
CA LEU A 344 8.05 -17.25 4.13
C LEU A 344 8.72 -16.94 5.46
N LYS A 345 8.42 -15.78 6.04
CA LYS A 345 8.71 -15.44 7.43
C LYS A 345 7.39 -15.45 8.22
N GLY A 346 7.41 -14.92 9.44
CA GLY A 346 6.27 -14.86 10.34
C GLY A 346 5.05 -14.12 9.80
N HIS A 347 4.05 -13.97 10.66
CA HIS A 347 2.83 -13.24 10.33
C HIS A 347 3.12 -11.78 9.95
N TYR A 348 2.30 -11.20 9.09
CA TYR A 348 2.36 -9.80 8.69
C TYR A 348 0.99 -9.15 8.90
N ILE A 349 0.97 -7.82 9.08
CA ILE A 349 -0.21 -7.15 9.63
C ILE A 349 -1.45 -7.16 8.71
N LEU A 350 -1.25 -7.19 7.39
CA LEU A 350 -2.33 -7.15 6.40
C LEU A 350 -3.19 -8.42 6.40
N GLU A 351 -2.72 -9.54 6.98
CA GLU A 351 -3.51 -10.78 7.13
C GLU A 351 -4.80 -10.58 7.93
N LYS A 352 -4.88 -9.50 8.72
CA LYS A 352 -6.06 -9.16 9.53
C LYS A 352 -7.20 -8.57 8.70
N LEU A 353 -6.91 -8.03 7.50
CA LEU A 353 -7.93 -7.37 6.69
C LEU A 353 -8.96 -8.39 6.16
N PRO A 354 -10.24 -8.00 6.10
CA PRO A 354 -11.25 -8.83 5.45
C PRO A 354 -10.89 -8.96 3.97
N TYR A 355 -11.22 -10.10 3.38
CA TYR A 355 -10.98 -10.41 1.97
C TYR A 355 -9.50 -10.44 1.54
N HIS A 356 -8.56 -10.40 2.48
CA HIS A 356 -7.13 -10.46 2.17
C HIS A 356 -6.75 -11.83 1.59
N ASN A 357 -6.25 -11.81 0.36
CA ASN A 357 -5.69 -12.97 -0.32
C ASN A 357 -4.56 -12.51 -1.24
N ARG A 358 -3.33 -12.49 -0.72
CA ARG A 358 -2.18 -11.98 -1.49
C ARG A 358 -1.94 -12.76 -2.78
N MET A 359 -2.35 -14.02 -2.85
CA MET A 359 -2.14 -14.89 -4.02
C MET A 359 -3.06 -14.51 -5.18
N GLN A 360 -4.27 -14.06 -4.88
CA GLN A 360 -5.22 -13.55 -5.87
C GLN A 360 -4.98 -12.06 -6.18
N GLN A 361 -4.75 -11.25 -5.15
CA GLN A 361 -4.65 -9.79 -5.24
C GLN A 361 -3.35 -9.27 -5.91
N MET A 362 -2.39 -10.16 -6.16
CA MET A 362 -1.13 -9.83 -6.84
C MET A 362 -0.72 -10.83 -7.92
N SER A 363 -1.62 -11.71 -8.36
CA SER A 363 -1.27 -12.65 -9.43
C SER A 363 -0.78 -11.88 -10.67
N ALA A 364 0.44 -12.16 -11.12
CA ALA A 364 0.97 -11.58 -12.36
C ALA A 364 0.05 -11.89 -13.57
N ASP A 365 -0.66 -13.01 -13.49
CA ASP A 365 -1.63 -13.49 -14.49
C ASP A 365 -2.99 -12.75 -14.41
N ALA A 366 -3.31 -12.08 -13.29
CA ALA A 366 -4.54 -11.29 -13.12
C ALA A 366 -4.63 -10.09 -14.07
N PHE A 367 -3.48 -9.63 -14.57
CA PHE A 367 -3.36 -8.45 -15.40
C PHE A 367 -3.45 -8.76 -16.91
N TRP A 368 -3.20 -10.00 -17.33
CA TRP A 368 -2.91 -10.30 -18.75
C TRP A 368 -3.45 -11.63 -19.30
N ARG A 369 -4.11 -12.49 -18.50
CA ARG A 369 -4.64 -13.77 -19.03
C ARG A 369 -5.69 -13.62 -20.13
N ASP A 370 -6.39 -12.49 -20.16
CA ASP A 370 -7.51 -12.29 -21.08
C ASP A 370 -7.08 -11.71 -22.44
N LEU A 371 -5.78 -11.59 -22.73
CA LEU A 371 -5.28 -11.30 -24.09
C LEU A 371 -5.19 -12.55 -24.98
N GLY A 372 -5.57 -13.72 -24.46
CA GLY A 372 -5.59 -14.99 -25.17
C GLY A 372 -7.01 -15.53 -25.37
N GLN A 373 -7.88 -14.76 -26.04
CA GLN A 373 -9.01 -15.30 -26.81
C GLN A 373 -9.17 -14.54 -28.12
#